data_AF-A0A5C4LBZ2-F1
#
_entry.id   AF-A0A5C4LBZ2-F1
#
_cell.length_a   1.000
_cell.length_b   1.000
_cell.length_c   1.000
_cell.angle_alpha   90.00
_cell.angle_beta   90.00
_cell.angle_gamma   90.00
#
_symmetry.space_group_name_H-M   'P 1'
#
loop_
_entity.id
_entity.type
_entity.pdbx_description
1 polymer ?
#
loop_
_entity_poly.entity_id
_entity_poly.type
_entity_poly.pdbx_seq_one_letter_code
_entity_poly.pdbx_strand_id
1 'polypeptide(L)' 'MSSTTDKLKGLANEAVGNVKQGLGQATGNDRLVAEGKAQELKGEAQRTVGEVKDGVKNAADTLTGRR' A
#
# COMPACT_ATOMS: atom_id res chain seq x y z
N MET A 1 9.13 15.41 3.75
CA MET A 1 8.03 14.91 4.60
C MET A 1 6.93 14.24 3.76
N SER A 2 7.24 13.12 3.06
CA SER A 2 6.25 12.36 2.25
C SER A 2 5.86 11.03 2.91
N SER A 3 6.73 10.49 3.76
CA SER A 3 6.65 9.12 4.27
C SER A 3 5.41 8.84 5.13
N THR A 4 4.91 9.81 5.88
CA THR A 4 3.70 9.64 6.71
C THR A 4 2.43 9.65 5.86
N THR A 5 2.34 10.56 4.89
CA THR A 5 1.20 10.67 3.97
C THR A 5 1.08 9.44 3.06
N ASP A 6 2.22 8.93 2.57
CA ASP A 6 2.24 7.76 1.69
C ASP A 6 1.88 6.47 2.46
N LYS A 7 2.37 6.32 3.70
CA LYS A 7 1.97 5.21 4.60
C LYS A 7 0.48 5.27 4.95
N LEU A 8 -0.04 6.46 5.24
CA LEU A 8 -1.47 6.67 5.50
C LEU A 8 -2.33 6.37 4.26
N LYS A 9 -1.89 6.76 3.07
CA LYS A 9 -2.56 6.38 1.81
C LYS A 9 -2.57 4.88 1.58
N GLY A 10 -1.48 4.18 1.90
CA GLY A 10 -1.41 2.72 1.83
C GLY A 10 -2.45 2.06 2.75
N LEU A 11 -2.48 2.47 4.02
CA LEU A 11 -3.47 2.02 5.01
C LEU A 11 -4.91 2.32 4.59
N ALA A 12 -5.17 3.51 4.06
CA ALA A 12 -6.50 3.89 3.60
C ALA A 12 -6.96 3.04 2.40
N ASN A 13 -6.07 2.76 1.45
CA ASN A 13 -6.39 1.91 0.29
C ASN A 13 -6.65 0.46 0.70
N GLU A 14 -5.90 -0.07 1.67
CA GLU A 14 -6.09 -1.42 2.21
C GLU A 14 -7.42 -1.53 2.97
N ALA A 15 -7.75 -0.53 3.81
CA ALA A 15 -9.03 -0.45 4.50
C ALA A 15 -10.21 -0.36 3.52
N VAL A 16 -10.12 0.49 2.49
CA VAL A 16 -11.15 0.60 1.44
C VAL A 16 -11.28 -0.69 0.64
N GLY A 17 -10.16 -1.34 0.31
CA GLY A 17 -10.16 -2.64 -0.37
C GLY A 17 -10.91 -3.71 0.43
N ASN A 18 -10.59 -3.84 1.72
CA ASN A 18 -11.27 -4.78 2.63
C ASN A 18 -12.77 -4.49 2.75
N VAL A 19 -13.16 -3.22 2.85
CA VAL A 19 -14.57 -2.81 2.88
C VAL A 19 -15.27 -3.19 1.56
N LYS A 20 -14.64 -2.94 0.40
CA LYS A 20 -15.21 -3.36 -0.91
C LYS A 20 -15.35 -4.87 -1.03
N GLN A 21 -14.39 -5.64 -0.54
CA GLN A 21 -14.48 -7.10 -0.54
C GLN A 21 -15.62 -7.58 0.37
N GLY A 22 -15.72 -7.04 1.59
CA GLY A 22 -16.79 -7.40 2.53
C GLY A 22 -18.17 -7.03 2.01
N LEU A 23 -18.33 -5.82 1.47
CA LEU A 23 -19.59 -5.39 0.86
C LEU A 23 -19.91 -6.18 -0.41
N GLY A 24 -18.92 -6.48 -1.24
CA GLY A 24 -19.08 -7.29 -2.44
C GLY A 24 -19.56 -8.71 -2.10
N GLN A 25 -18.96 -9.35 -1.10
CA GLN A 25 -19.40 -10.67 -0.62
C GLN A 25 -20.81 -10.61 -0.04
N ALA A 26 -21.11 -9.60 0.78
CA ALA A 26 -22.42 -9.46 1.42
C ALA A 26 -23.55 -9.15 0.43
N THR A 27 -23.25 -8.45 -0.67
CA THR A 27 -24.22 -8.06 -1.71
C THR A 27 -24.21 -8.98 -2.94
N GLY A 28 -23.34 -9.99 -2.99
CA GLY A 28 -23.15 -10.85 -4.15
C GLY A 28 -22.57 -10.13 -5.39
N ASN A 29 -21.83 -9.05 -5.18
CA ASN A 29 -21.24 -8.24 -6.23
C ASN A 29 -19.76 -8.60 -6.45
N ASP A 30 -19.52 -9.51 -7.38
CA ASP A 30 -18.18 -9.99 -7.73
C ASP A 30 -17.23 -8.88 -8.21
N ARG A 31 -17.77 -7.81 -8.82
CA ARG A 31 -16.95 -6.67 -9.24
C ARG A 31 -16.35 -5.94 -8.05
N LEU A 32 -17.14 -5.74 -6.98
CA LEU A 32 -16.63 -5.11 -5.75
C LEU A 32 -15.57 -5.96 -5.07
N VAL A 33 -15.74 -7.29 -5.06
CA VAL A 33 -14.72 -8.22 -4.55
C VAL A 33 -13.45 -8.14 -5.38
N ALA A 34 -13.56 -8.17 -6.70
CA ALA A 34 -12.42 -8.08 -7.61
C ALA A 34 -11.67 -6.74 -7.48
N GLU A 35 -12.39 -5.62 -7.41
CA GLU A 35 -11.80 -4.30 -7.18
C GLU A 35 -11.07 -4.21 -5.85
N GLY A 36 -11.67 -4.75 -4.78
CA GLY A 36 -11.06 -4.76 -3.46
C GLY A 36 -9.78 -5.59 -3.43
N LYS A 37 -9.76 -6.77 -4.06
CA LYS A 37 -8.54 -7.60 -4.21
C LYS A 37 -7.46 -6.91 -5.05
N ALA A 38 -7.85 -6.26 -6.15
CA ALA A 38 -6.92 -5.52 -6.99
C ALA A 38 -6.29 -4.33 -6.24
N GLN A 39 -7.06 -3.62 -5.41
CA GLN A 39 -6.55 -2.54 -4.58
C GLN A 39 -5.58 -3.03 -3.50
N GLU A 40 -5.89 -4.15 -2.85
CA GLU A 40 -5.03 -4.78 -1.85
C GLU A 40 -3.67 -5.16 -2.46
N LEU A 41 -3.70 -5.88 -3.59
CA LEU A 41 -2.51 -6.33 -4.31
C LEU A 41 -1.65 -5.15 -4.81
N LYS A 42 -2.29 -4.07 -5.26
CA LYS A 42 -1.60 -2.82 -5.62
C LYS A 42 -0.95 -2.17 -4.40
N GLY A 43 -1.64 -2.14 -3.25
CA GLY A 43 -1.12 -1.58 -2.01
C GLY A 43 0.08 -2.35 -1.49
N GLU A 44 0.03 -3.68 -1.53
CA GLU A 44 1.12 -4.57 -1.15
C GLU A 44 2.35 -4.36 -2.06
N ALA A 45 2.15 -4.36 -3.38
CA ALA A 45 3.21 -4.08 -4.33
C ALA A 45 3.86 -2.71 -4.11
N GLN A 46 3.05 -1.67 -3.81
CA GLN A 46 3.57 -0.35 -3.48
C GLN A 46 4.36 -0.32 -2.16
N ARG A 47 3.92 -1.06 -1.13
CA ARG A 47 4.68 -1.21 0.12
C ARG A 47 6.02 -1.87 -0.13
N THR A 48 6.06 -3.01 -0.82
CA THR A 48 7.31 -3.74 -1.09
C THR A 48 8.30 -2.88 -1.87
N VAL A 49 7.84 -2.20 -2.93
CA VAL A 49 8.70 -1.29 -3.71
C VAL A 49 9.17 -0.10 -2.85
N GLY A 50 8.29 0.43 -2.00
CA GLY A 50 8.61 1.50 -1.06
C GLY A 50 9.68 1.09 -0.06
N GLU A 51 9.52 -0.07 0.58
CA GLU A 51 10.47 -0.62 1.56
C GLU A 51 11.84 -0.90 0.95
N VAL A 52 11.88 -1.48 -0.25
CA VAL A 52 13.14 -1.69 -0.98
C VAL A 52 13.82 -0.36 -1.29
N LYS A 53 13.06 0.63 -1.79
CA LYS A 53 13.60 1.96 -2.11
C LYS A 53 14.09 2.70 -0.85
N ASP A 54 13.36 2.60 0.23
CA ASP A 54 13.71 3.19 1.52
C ASP A 54 14.96 2.50 2.11
N GLY A 55 15.06 1.17 2.03
CA GLY A 55 16.24 0.42 2.44
C GLY A 55 17.50 0.83 1.65
N VAL A 56 17.38 0.94 0.32
CA VAL A 56 18.48 1.40 -0.55
C VAL A 56 18.85 2.85 -0.25
N LYS A 57 17.87 3.74 -0.07
CA LYS A 57 18.11 5.13 0.31
C LYS A 57 18.81 5.24 1.66
N ASN A 58 18.34 4.51 2.67
CA ASN A 58 18.96 4.52 4.00
C ASN A 58 20.41 4.02 3.95
N ALA A 59 20.69 2.97 3.16
CA ALA A 59 22.04 2.49 2.94
C ALA A 59 22.91 3.53 2.23
N ALA A 60 22.40 4.16 1.17
CA ALA A 60 23.10 5.22 0.46
C ALA A 60 23.35 6.47 1.33
N ASP A 61 22.37 6.91 2.13
CA ASP A 61 22.50 8.03 3.06
C ASP A 61 23.53 7.74 4.16
N THR A 62 23.54 6.50 4.67
CA THR A 62 24.54 6.04 5.66
C THR A 62 25.95 6.04 5.08
N LEU A 63 26.11 5.61 3.82
CA LEU A 63 27.40 5.54 3.14
C LEU A 63 27.89 6.91 2.64
N THR A 64 26.99 7.81 2.25
CA THR A 64 27.34 9.15 1.75
C THR A 64 27.58 10.16 2.88
N GLY A 65 27.43 9.77 4.15
CA GLY A 65 27.83 10.57 5.31
C GLY A 65 27.02 11.85 5.51
N ARG A 66 25.87 12.00 4.84
CA ARG A 66 24.97 13.14 4.99
C ARG A 66 24.13 12.95 6.26
N ARG A 67 24.72 13.23 7.42
CA ARG A 67 23.99 13.57 8.65
C ARG A 67 23.51 15.02 8.60
#